data_AF-A0A3G9G7C8-F1
#
_entry.id   AF-A0A3G9G7C8-F1
#
_cell.length_a   1.000
_cell.length_b   1.000
_cell.length_c   1.000
_cell.angle_alpha   90.00
_cell.angle_beta   90.00
_cell.angle_gamma   90.00
#
_symmetry.space_group_name_H-M   'P 1'
#
loop_
_entity.id
_entity.type
_entity.pdbx_description
1 polymer ?
#
loop_
_entity_poly.entity_id
_entity_poly.type
_entity_poly.pdbx_seq_one_letter_code
_entity_poly.pdbx_strand_id
1 'polypeptide(L)'
;MSPETLQQLAVLLLWIAPAFLPFVIHPTGPNRFGAPHRTQGFEAAVLSGFARAFDFKGRASRGEYGAFLLLFMGSYVVAALVDGAFGLDGLYIVPLALLVPYIAVTTRRLHDLNRSGWWQLLALGAGIFVLFYLLAQPSAQPLRQSLRRPVGPVRMAGHR
;
A
#
# COMPACT_ATOMS: atom_id res chain seq x y z
N MET A 1 3.70 16.24 35.90
CA MET A 1 3.92 15.05 35.05
C MET A 1 5.36 14.63 35.27
N SER A 2 5.61 13.38 35.61
CA SER A 2 6.95 12.89 35.93
C SER A 2 7.75 12.53 34.67
N PRO A 3 9.10 12.49 34.72
CA PRO A 3 9.95 12.23 33.56
C PRO A 3 9.62 10.91 32.83
N GLU A 4 9.24 9.87 33.55
CA GLU A 4 8.84 8.58 33.01
C GLU A 4 7.52 8.65 32.23
N THR A 5 6.55 9.45 32.71
CA THR A 5 5.30 9.68 31.97
C THR A 5 5.60 10.43 30.67
N LEU A 6 6.49 11.43 30.70
CA LEU A 6 6.90 12.16 29.49
C LEU A 6 7.58 11.22 28.48
N GLN A 7 8.45 10.32 28.95
CA GLN A 7 9.10 9.33 28.10
C GLN A 7 8.09 8.35 27.49
N GLN A 8 7.14 7.84 28.27
CA GLN A 8 6.09 6.95 27.79
C GLN A 8 5.21 7.63 26.73
N LEU A 9 4.80 8.88 26.97
CA LEU A 9 4.02 9.66 26.01
C LEU A 9 4.81 9.92 24.73
N ALA A 10 6.10 10.24 24.82
CA ALA A 10 6.95 10.43 23.64
C ALA A 10 7.05 9.15 22.79
N VAL A 11 7.22 7.98 23.43
CA VAL A 11 7.23 6.69 22.73
C VAL A 11 5.89 6.41 22.06
N LEU A 12 4.77 6.60 22.77
CA LEU A 12 3.44 6.40 22.17
C LEU A 12 3.19 7.31 20.98
N LEU A 13 3.56 8.59 21.09
CA LEU A 13 3.45 9.55 19.99
C LEU A 13 4.28 9.12 18.78
N LEU A 14 5.49 8.58 18.98
CA LEU A 14 6.32 8.08 17.88
C LEU A 14 5.63 6.96 17.08
N TRP A 15 4.93 6.05 17.75
CA TRP A 15 4.24 4.93 17.09
C TRP A 15 2.88 5.30 16.48
N ILE A 16 2.22 6.33 17.02
CA ILE A 16 0.85 6.72 16.65
C ILE A 16 0.82 7.90 15.67
N ALA A 17 1.63 8.95 15.89
CA ALA A 17 1.60 10.16 15.08
C ALA A 17 1.79 9.92 13.57
N PRO A 18 2.68 9.00 13.12
CA PRO A 18 2.83 8.71 11.68
C PRO A 18 1.53 8.24 11.02
N ALA A 19 0.64 7.57 11.75
CA ALA A 19 -0.64 7.08 11.23
C ALA A 19 -1.55 8.22 10.73
N PHE A 20 -1.35 9.44 11.22
CA PHE A 20 -2.14 10.61 10.82
C PHE A 20 -1.57 11.34 9.59
N LEU A 21 -0.30 11.10 9.23
CA LEU A 21 0.35 11.75 8.07
C LEU A 21 -0.43 11.61 6.75
N PRO A 22 -1.07 10.48 6.41
CA PRO A 22 -1.82 10.36 5.16
C PRO A 22 -3.01 11.30 5.01
N PHE A 23 -3.55 11.80 6.13
CA PHE A 23 -4.68 12.74 6.18
C PHE A 23 -4.25 14.20 6.13
N VAL A 24 -2.95 14.47 6.31
CA VAL A 24 -2.35 15.80 6.14
C VAL A 24 -1.71 15.91 4.75
N ILE A 25 -1.06 14.83 4.31
CA ILE A 25 -0.33 14.78 3.05
C ILE A 25 -1.18 14.05 1.99
N HIS A 26 -1.80 14.84 1.11
CA HIS A 26 -2.55 14.33 -0.03
C HIS A 26 -1.73 14.43 -1.32
N PRO A 27 -1.68 13.37 -2.15
CA PRO A 27 -1.08 13.48 -3.47
C PRO A 27 -1.94 14.39 -4.36
N THR A 28 -1.32 15.42 -4.94
CA THR A 28 -1.97 16.34 -5.86
C THR A 28 -1.53 16.09 -7.31
N GLY A 29 -2.39 16.45 -8.24
CA GLY A 29 -2.08 16.37 -9.67
C GLY A 29 -2.14 14.95 -10.26
N PRO A 30 -1.68 14.80 -11.52
CA PRO A 30 -1.69 13.53 -12.23
C PRO A 30 -0.74 12.50 -11.59
N ASN A 31 -1.04 11.21 -11.76
CA ASN A 31 -0.17 10.15 -11.28
C ASN A 31 1.20 10.18 -11.98
N ARG A 32 2.30 10.27 -11.20
CA ARG A 32 3.68 10.38 -11.71
C ARG A 32 4.37 9.04 -12.04
N PHE A 33 3.75 7.90 -11.72
CA PHE A 33 4.33 6.56 -11.87
C PHE A 33 3.90 5.85 -13.15
N GLY A 34 3.44 6.60 -14.14
CA GLY A 34 3.08 6.10 -15.47
C GLY A 34 1.62 5.69 -15.63
N ALA A 35 1.36 4.97 -16.73
CA ALA A 35 0.01 4.55 -17.11
C ALA A 35 -0.58 3.56 -16.10
N PRO A 36 -1.91 3.60 -15.87
CA PRO A 36 -2.58 2.66 -14.97
C PRO A 36 -2.33 1.22 -15.41
N HIS A 37 -2.11 0.34 -14.43
CA HIS A 37 -1.94 -1.07 -14.69
C HIS A 37 -3.29 -1.73 -14.96
N ARG A 38 -3.35 -2.64 -15.94
CA ARG A 38 -4.59 -3.34 -16.27
C ARG A 38 -5.03 -4.20 -15.09
N THR A 39 -6.34 -4.28 -14.88
CA THR A 39 -6.93 -5.29 -14.01
C THR A 39 -6.71 -6.66 -14.62
N GLN A 40 -6.24 -7.60 -13.78
CA GLN A 40 -5.94 -8.98 -14.16
C GLN A 40 -6.74 -9.94 -13.26
N GLY A 41 -6.95 -11.17 -13.73
CA GLY A 41 -7.47 -12.25 -12.89
C GLY A 41 -6.49 -12.65 -11.78
N PHE A 42 -6.96 -13.43 -10.81
CA PHE A 42 -6.17 -13.83 -9.64
C PHE A 42 -4.84 -14.51 -10.02
N GLU A 43 -4.88 -15.50 -10.91
CA GLU A 43 -3.68 -16.24 -11.33
C GLU A 43 -2.63 -15.33 -11.97
N ALA A 44 -3.05 -14.53 -12.96
CA ALA A 44 -2.16 -13.60 -13.64
C ALA A 44 -1.57 -12.55 -12.68
N ALA A 45 -2.35 -12.11 -11.69
CA ALA A 45 -1.87 -11.24 -10.62
C ALA A 45 -0.79 -11.90 -9.75
N VAL A 46 -0.99 -13.15 -9.35
CA VAL A 46 0.01 -13.92 -8.59
C VAL A 46 1.29 -14.10 -9.39
N LEU A 47 1.19 -14.55 -10.64
CA LEU A 47 2.34 -14.73 -11.53
C LEU A 47 3.08 -13.40 -11.78
N SER A 48 2.34 -12.30 -11.99
CA SER A 48 2.90 -10.95 -12.14
C SER A 48 3.69 -10.55 -10.89
N GLY A 49 3.16 -10.80 -9.70
CA GLY A 49 3.83 -10.47 -8.45
C GLY A 49 5.16 -11.19 -8.27
N PHE A 50 5.24 -12.48 -8.64
CA PHE A 50 6.50 -13.23 -8.65
C PHE A 50 7.46 -12.78 -9.74
N ALA A 51 6.99 -12.63 -10.98
CA ALA A 51 7.81 -12.18 -12.11
C ALA A 51 8.42 -10.78 -11.87
N ARG A 52 7.75 -9.97 -11.06
CA ARG A 52 8.15 -8.60 -10.72
C ARG A 52 8.49 -8.46 -9.23
N ALA A 53 9.01 -9.51 -8.61
CA ALA A 53 9.31 -9.54 -7.18
C ALA A 53 10.31 -8.45 -6.74
N PHE A 54 11.22 -8.05 -7.62
CA PHE A 54 12.26 -7.04 -7.35
C PHE A 54 12.06 -5.73 -8.14
N ASP A 55 10.95 -5.60 -8.87
CA ASP A 55 10.64 -4.40 -9.63
C ASP A 55 9.74 -3.47 -8.83
N PHE A 56 10.34 -2.46 -8.21
CA PHE A 56 9.62 -1.45 -7.41
C PHE A 56 9.04 -0.32 -8.26
N LYS A 57 9.13 -0.37 -9.60
CA LYS A 57 8.67 0.68 -10.50
C LYS A 57 7.29 0.37 -11.09
N GLY A 58 6.62 1.42 -11.57
CA GLY A 58 5.28 1.33 -12.15
C GLY A 58 4.18 1.19 -11.10
N ARG A 59 3.04 0.64 -11.53
CA ARG A 59 1.77 0.62 -10.79
C ARG A 59 1.23 -0.79 -10.67
N ALA A 60 0.48 -1.06 -9.60
CA ALA A 60 -0.26 -2.29 -9.40
C ALA A 60 -1.75 -1.98 -9.18
N SER A 61 -2.62 -2.74 -9.84
CA SER A 61 -4.05 -2.58 -9.67
C SER A 61 -4.51 -3.06 -8.28
N ARG A 62 -5.70 -2.66 -7.85
CA ARG A 62 -6.25 -3.11 -6.55
C ARG A 62 -6.48 -4.63 -6.52
N GLY A 63 -6.83 -5.22 -7.67
CA GLY A 63 -6.98 -6.67 -7.82
C GLY A 63 -5.65 -7.41 -7.74
N GLU A 64 -4.59 -6.87 -8.37
CA GLU A 64 -3.24 -7.46 -8.28
C GLU A 64 -2.72 -7.47 -6.84
N TYR A 65 -2.83 -6.32 -6.16
CA TYR A 65 -2.49 -6.21 -4.75
C TYR A 65 -3.31 -7.16 -3.87
N GLY A 66 -4.63 -7.20 -4.07
CA GLY A 66 -5.51 -8.07 -3.28
C GLY A 66 -5.19 -9.55 -3.44
N ALA A 67 -4.95 -10.01 -4.67
CA ALA A 67 -4.56 -11.40 -4.94
C ALA A 67 -3.24 -11.76 -4.24
N PHE A 68 -2.24 -10.88 -4.31
CA PHE A 68 -0.94 -11.13 -3.69
C PHE A 68 -0.99 -11.03 -2.16
N LEU A 69 -1.80 -10.13 -1.60
CA LEU A 69 -2.06 -10.05 -0.17
C LEU A 69 -2.71 -11.33 0.35
N LEU A 70 -3.72 -11.86 -0.35
CA LEU A 70 -4.39 -13.11 0.03
C LEU A 70 -3.43 -14.30 -0.04
N LEU A 71 -2.57 -14.37 -1.06
CA LEU A 71 -1.51 -15.37 -1.12
C LEU A 71 -0.56 -15.25 0.08
N PHE A 72 -0.10 -14.03 0.37
CA PHE A 72 0.83 -13.76 1.47
C PHE A 72 0.23 -14.18 2.82
N MET A 73 -0.97 -13.69 3.16
CA MET A 73 -1.66 -14.04 4.41
C MET A 73 -2.03 -15.52 4.46
N GLY A 74 -2.53 -16.07 3.35
CA GLY A 74 -2.90 -17.49 3.24
C GLY A 74 -1.71 -18.41 3.45
N SER A 75 -0.51 -18.01 3.03
CA SER A 75 0.71 -18.81 3.26
C SER A 75 1.05 -18.97 4.74
N TYR A 76 0.78 -17.98 5.60
CA TYR A 76 0.94 -18.12 7.05
C TYR A 76 -0.04 -19.14 7.64
N VAL A 77 -1.30 -19.08 7.20
CA VAL A 77 -2.34 -20.03 7.66
C VAL A 77 -1.98 -21.45 7.24
N VAL A 78 -1.60 -21.64 5.97
CA VAL A 78 -1.19 -22.96 5.45
C VAL A 78 0.06 -23.46 6.17
N ALA A 79 1.06 -22.60 6.39
CA ALA A 79 2.27 -22.96 7.12
C ALA A 79 1.95 -23.49 8.52
N ALA A 80 1.16 -22.73 9.30
CA ALA A 80 0.77 -23.11 10.65
C ALA A 80 -0.03 -24.41 10.72
N LEU A 81 -0.96 -24.62 9.77
CA LEU A 81 -1.77 -25.84 9.72
C LEU A 81 -0.95 -27.08 9.39
N VAL A 82 -0.03 -26.99 8.43
CA VAL A 82 0.82 -28.11 8.02
C VAL A 82 1.86 -28.43 9.09
N ASP A 83 2.53 -27.41 9.65
CA ASP A 83 3.47 -27.60 10.75
C ASP A 83 2.79 -28.30 11.93
N GLY A 84 1.59 -27.84 12.33
CA GLY A 84 0.82 -28.46 13.41
C GLY A 84 0.30 -29.87 13.10
N ALA A 85 -0.08 -30.15 11.86
CA ALA A 85 -0.62 -31.46 11.46
C ALA A 85 0.45 -32.55 11.36
N PHE A 86 1.68 -32.17 10.99
CA PHE A 86 2.77 -33.12 10.73
C PHE A 86 3.91 -33.05 11.74
N GLY A 87 3.83 -32.16 12.74
CA GLY A 87 4.89 -31.96 13.75
C GLY A 87 6.17 -31.41 13.13
N LEU A 88 6.04 -30.49 12.17
CA LEU A 88 7.17 -29.79 11.53
C LEU A 88 7.34 -28.41 12.18
N ASP A 89 8.55 -27.84 12.09
CA ASP A 89 8.90 -26.55 12.71
C ASP A 89 9.58 -25.57 11.72
N GLY A 90 9.22 -25.61 10.43
CA GLY A 90 10.02 -24.95 9.38
C GLY A 90 9.25 -24.25 8.28
N LEU A 91 7.94 -24.39 8.19
CA LEU A 91 7.23 -23.96 6.98
C LEU A 91 7.03 -22.44 6.89
N TYR A 92 7.31 -21.70 7.96
CA TYR A 92 7.38 -20.23 7.96
C TYR A 92 8.45 -19.65 7.03
N ILE A 93 9.35 -20.46 6.48
CA ILE A 93 10.26 -20.03 5.40
C ILE A 93 9.49 -19.58 4.14
N VAL A 94 8.30 -20.14 3.90
CA VAL A 94 7.45 -19.82 2.74
C VAL A 94 6.95 -18.37 2.81
N PRO A 95 6.21 -17.93 3.86
CA PRO A 95 5.82 -16.53 3.98
C PRO A 95 7.01 -15.57 4.00
N LEU A 96 8.16 -15.98 4.57
CA LEU A 96 9.37 -15.17 4.53
C LEU A 96 9.89 -14.93 3.10
N ALA A 97 9.89 -15.95 2.25
CA ALA A 97 10.24 -15.81 0.84
C ALA A 97 9.25 -14.92 0.07
N LEU A 98 7.97 -14.93 0.46
CA LEU A 98 6.93 -14.08 -0.13
C LEU A 98 6.98 -12.61 0.32
N LEU A 99 7.76 -12.28 1.34
CA LEU A 99 7.84 -10.93 1.87
C LEU A 99 8.34 -9.92 0.84
N VAL A 100 9.40 -10.26 0.09
CA VAL A 100 9.97 -9.38 -0.93
C VAL A 100 8.97 -9.05 -2.05
N PRO A 101 8.34 -10.04 -2.72
CA PRO A 101 7.35 -9.72 -3.74
C PRO A 101 6.12 -9.01 -3.15
N TYR A 102 5.72 -9.28 -1.90
CA TYR A 102 4.65 -8.55 -1.23
C TYR A 102 4.98 -7.05 -1.07
N ILE A 103 6.21 -6.72 -0.63
CA ILE A 103 6.67 -5.33 -0.52
C ILE A 103 6.72 -4.67 -1.91
N ALA A 104 7.16 -5.39 -2.95
CA ALA A 104 7.21 -4.85 -4.31
C ALA A 104 5.81 -4.54 -4.87
N VAL A 105 4.86 -5.47 -4.74
CA VAL A 105 3.46 -5.25 -5.17
C VAL A 105 2.83 -4.10 -4.39
N THR A 106 3.06 -4.03 -3.07
CA THR A 106 2.53 -2.96 -2.21
C THR A 106 3.13 -1.60 -2.56
N THR A 107 4.43 -1.54 -2.91
CA THR A 107 5.09 -0.34 -3.44
C THR A 107 4.38 0.15 -4.70
N ARG A 108 4.16 -0.74 -5.67
CA ARG A 108 3.45 -0.43 -6.91
C ARG A 108 1.99 -0.05 -6.68
N ARG A 109 1.33 -0.60 -5.65
CA ARG A 109 -0.03 -0.20 -5.25
C ARG A 109 -0.06 1.23 -4.72
N LEU A 110 0.90 1.62 -3.88
CA LEU A 110 1.02 3.00 -3.41
C LEU A 110 1.35 3.97 -4.53
N HIS A 111 2.18 3.55 -5.49
CA HIS A 111 2.43 4.30 -6.71
C HIS A 111 1.15 4.52 -7.53
N ASP A 112 0.24 3.54 -7.55
CA ASP A 112 -1.06 3.68 -8.21
C ASP A 112 -1.95 4.74 -7.55
N LEU A 113 -1.75 5.00 -6.25
CA LEU A 113 -2.36 6.08 -5.48
C LEU A 113 -1.57 7.40 -5.55
N ASN A 114 -0.55 7.48 -6.40
CA ASN A 114 0.36 8.61 -6.53
C ASN A 114 1.17 8.92 -5.25
N ARG A 115 1.31 7.93 -4.35
CA ARG A 115 2.13 8.00 -3.13
C ARG A 115 3.46 7.27 -3.36
N SER A 116 4.51 7.58 -2.59
CA SER A 116 5.77 6.83 -2.63
C SER A 116 5.64 5.43 -1.99
N GLY A 117 6.50 4.49 -2.36
CA GLY A 117 6.55 3.17 -1.71
C GLY A 117 6.83 3.21 -0.19
N TRP A 118 7.52 4.25 0.28
CA TRP A 118 7.89 4.45 1.69
C TRP A 118 6.71 4.55 2.65
N TRP A 119 5.50 4.84 2.16
CA TRP A 119 4.29 4.83 2.98
C TRP A 119 3.99 3.45 3.60
N GLN A 120 4.62 2.37 3.14
CA GLN A 120 4.55 1.05 3.78
C GLN A 120 5.10 1.02 5.21
N LEU A 121 6.02 1.93 5.57
CA LEU A 121 6.58 1.98 6.92
C LEU A 121 5.52 2.27 8.00
N LEU A 122 4.35 2.78 7.61
CA LEU A 122 3.19 2.88 8.49
C LEU A 122 2.78 1.54 9.11
N ALA A 123 3.08 0.42 8.44
CA ALA A 123 2.81 -0.93 8.94
C ALA A 123 3.58 -1.28 10.22
N LEU A 124 4.69 -0.60 10.51
CA LEU A 124 5.52 -0.91 11.68
C LEU A 124 4.89 -0.44 13.00
N GLY A 125 3.98 0.53 12.96
CA GLY A 125 3.31 1.07 14.15
C GLY A 125 1.79 0.96 14.08
N ALA A 126 1.09 1.92 14.70
CA ALA A 126 -0.38 1.96 14.67
C ALA A 126 -0.95 2.31 13.28
N GLY A 127 -0.09 2.68 12.32
CA GLY A 127 -0.47 3.07 10.97
C GLY A 127 -0.91 1.93 10.06
N ILE A 128 -0.85 0.66 10.51
CA ILE A 128 -1.22 -0.50 9.69
C ILE A 128 -2.66 -0.44 9.18
N PHE A 129 -3.62 -0.02 10.01
CA PHE A 129 -5.02 0.11 9.61
C PHE A 129 -5.21 1.25 8.59
N VAL A 130 -4.48 2.35 8.78
CA VAL A 130 -4.50 3.47 7.83
C VAL A 130 -3.87 3.06 6.51
N LEU A 131 -2.76 2.32 6.53
CA LEU A 131 -2.13 1.77 5.33
C LEU A 131 -3.10 0.84 4.58
N PHE A 132 -3.78 -0.06 5.29
CA PHE A 132 -4.79 -0.93 4.68
C PHE A 132 -5.92 -0.14 4.02
N TYR A 133 -6.44 0.87 4.72
CA TYR A 133 -7.42 1.80 4.16
C TYR A 133 -6.90 2.48 2.89
N LEU A 134 -5.67 3.00 2.88
CA LEU A 134 -5.05 3.60 1.70
C LEU A 134 -4.98 2.59 0.54
N LEU A 135 -4.47 1.38 0.78
CA LEU A 135 -4.29 0.37 -0.26
C LEU A 135 -5.61 -0.09 -0.90
N ALA A 136 -6.72 0.02 -0.17
CA ALA A 136 -8.08 -0.26 -0.64
C ALA A 136 -8.70 0.88 -1.49
N GLN A 137 -8.14 2.09 -1.47
CA GLN A 137 -8.66 3.23 -2.24
C GLN A 137 -8.63 2.97 -3.75
N PRO A 138 -9.50 3.62 -4.53
CA PRO A 138 -9.43 3.57 -5.99
C PRO A 138 -8.14 4.22 -6.52
N SER A 139 -7.71 3.79 -7.71
CA SER A 139 -6.54 4.34 -8.41
C SER A 139 -6.61 5.85 -8.59
N ALA A 140 -5.47 6.55 -8.47
CA ALA A 140 -5.41 7.97 -8.77
C ALA A 140 -5.72 8.23 -10.25
N GLN A 141 -6.43 9.33 -10.53
CA GLN A 141 -6.94 9.65 -11.86
C GLN A 141 -5.81 9.76 -12.91
N PRO A 142 -5.99 9.22 -14.12
CA PRO A 142 -5.04 9.40 -15.21
C PRO A 142 -5.02 10.85 -15.72
N LEU A 143 -3.84 11.32 -16.14
CA LEU A 143 -3.61 12.66 -16.71
C LEU A 143 -4.59 13.00 -17.86
N ARG A 144 -4.96 12.02 -18.69
CA ARG A 144 -5.92 12.24 -19.79
C ARG A 144 -7.34 12.56 -19.30
N GLN A 145 -7.76 12.01 -18.16
CA GLN A 145 -9.07 12.34 -17.58
C GLN A 145 -9.04 13.70 -16.90
N SER A 146 -7.94 14.09 -16.26
CA SER A 146 -7.82 15.42 -15.65
C SER A 146 -7.82 16.54 -16.69
N LEU A 147 -7.22 16.33 -17.86
CA LEU A 147 -7.23 17.29 -18.98
C LEU A 147 -8.56 17.34 -19.74
N ARG A 148 -9.40 16.30 -19.63
CA ARG A 148 -10.73 16.26 -20.26
C ARG A 148 -11.84 16.82 -19.38
N ARG A 149 -11.58 17.13 -18.11
CA ARG A 149 -12.55 17.84 -17.29
C ARG A 149 -12.67 19.26 -17.85
N PRO A 150 -13.88 19.74 -18.22
CA PRO A 150 -14.04 21.14 -18.54
C PRO A 150 -13.57 21.93 -17.32
N VAL A 151 -12.59 22.81 -17.49
CA VAL A 151 -12.26 23.81 -16.49
C VAL A 151 -13.56 24.58 -16.29
N GLY A 152 -14.21 24.39 -15.14
CA GLY A 152 -15.43 25.13 -14.81
C GLY A 152 -15.15 26.63 -14.99
N PRO A 153 -16.14 27.43 -15.40
CA PRO A 153 -15.90 28.84 -15.72
C PRO A 153 -15.14 29.48 -14.56
N VAL A 154 -13.94 30.00 -14.86
CA VAL A 154 -13.17 30.78 -13.91
C VAL A 154 -14.06 31.95 -13.55
N ARG A 155 -14.67 31.90 -12.37
CA ARG A 155 -15.47 33.00 -11.84
C ARG A 155 -14.47 34.09 -11.49
N MET A 156 -14.07 34.86 -12.50
CA MET A 156 -13.33 36.10 -12.33
C MET A 156 -14.22 36.97 -11.44
N ALA A 157 -13.85 37.07 -10.17
CA ALA A 157 -14.49 37.98 -9.25
C ALA A 157 -14.37 39.37 -9.87
N GLY A 158 -15.51 39.95 -10.23
CA GLY A 158 -15.57 41.27 -10.83
C GLY A 158 -14.93 42.27 -9.89
N HIS A 159 -13.84 42.90 -10.33
CA HIS A 159 -13.43 44.18 -9.80
C HIS A 159 -14.48 45.21 -10.23
N ARG A 160 -15.19 45.74 -9.23
CA ARG A 160 -15.79 47.08 -9.26
C ARG A 160 -15.13 47.90 -8.18
#